data_AF-A0A1E7HXU5-F1
#
_entry.id   AF-A0A1E7HXU5-F1
#
_cell.length_a   1.000
_cell.length_b   1.000
_cell.length_c   1.000
_cell.angle_alpha   90.00
_cell.angle_beta   90.00
_cell.angle_gamma   90.00
#
_symmetry.space_group_name_H-M   'P 1'
#
loop_
_entity.id
_entity.type
_entity.pdbx_description
1 polymer ?
#
loop_
_entity_poly.entity_id
_entity_poly.type
_entity_poly.pdbx_seq_one_letter_code
_entity_poly.pdbx_strand_id
1 'polypeptide(L)'
;MQAAVDQAYLYKVLRGFGETGLPQQTINMLLILGFCMAVLAGAVLWYNNQELKKRLNPTPANWLTGNSKISKVFETALVYRSKVEISFHSKSEKRKTIPCSISDLNNEVILEMPSRDGIGKSWIGRELDGYFHVPTKQPGVVIFYHFVGTINDISSKGSSYTYLHLDYPSYLEQTQKREFLRVSPPSRFYDYVNMIPDSTQGMKAALKFMSTNGEYSPGFMGGKDSRILLQDVSGGGVSLEMTHMSSKRAANLKLTKGQAFLLLMSLVDTGNKGIIRYIFTTRIRRIFIDPGQGKAQIGLSFENQFLGFDENSNKPKWGTLKNKGSAEMDDWAYNLHLELYREGSE
;
A
#
# COMPACT_ATOMS: atom_id res chain seq x y z
N MET A 1 104.34 -9.45 -22.78
CA MET A 1 103.52 -9.85 -23.94
C MET A 1 102.06 -9.58 -23.60
N GLN A 2 101.54 -8.42 -24.00
CA GLN A 2 100.13 -8.07 -23.85
C GLN A 2 99.43 -8.41 -25.17
N ALA A 3 98.45 -9.30 -25.11
CA ALA A 3 97.62 -9.65 -26.25
C ALA A 3 96.68 -8.47 -26.57
N ALA A 4 96.83 -7.89 -27.76
CA ALA A 4 95.90 -6.90 -28.27
C ALA A 4 94.55 -7.57 -28.54
N VAL A 5 93.51 -7.12 -27.84
CA VAL A 5 92.13 -7.53 -28.11
C VAL A 5 91.77 -7.02 -29.51
N ASP A 6 91.38 -7.94 -30.39
CA ASP A 6 91.07 -7.68 -31.79
C ASP A 6 89.82 -6.80 -31.91
N GLN A 7 90.02 -5.51 -32.22
CA GLN A 7 88.95 -4.52 -32.37
C GLN A 7 87.91 -4.93 -33.43
N ALA A 8 88.30 -5.75 -34.40
CA ALA A 8 87.40 -6.28 -35.41
C ALA A 8 86.36 -7.24 -34.81
N TYR A 9 86.72 -7.99 -33.77
CA TYR A 9 85.81 -8.90 -33.08
C TYR A 9 84.77 -8.12 -32.27
N LEU A 10 85.20 -7.08 -31.54
CA LEU A 10 84.29 -6.19 -30.80
C LEU A 10 83.30 -5.49 -31.74
N TYR A 11 83.75 -5.04 -32.91
CA TYR A 11 82.87 -4.42 -33.91
C TYR A 11 81.85 -5.41 -34.50
N LYS A 12 82.24 -6.67 -34.73
CA LYS A 12 81.34 -7.72 -35.23
C LYS A 12 80.27 -8.10 -34.20
N VAL A 13 80.65 -8.17 -32.93
CA VAL A 13 79.73 -8.45 -31.81
C VAL A 13 78.74 -7.28 -31.64
N LEU A 14 79.21 -6.03 -31.66
CA LEU A 14 78.34 -4.84 -31.59
C LEU A 14 77.34 -4.76 -32.76
N ARG A 15 77.76 -5.14 -33.97
CA ARG A 15 76.88 -5.15 -35.15
C ARG A 15 75.83 -6.26 -35.07
N GLY A 16 76.18 -7.43 -34.52
CA GLY A 16 75.25 -8.54 -34.27
C GLY A 16 74.14 -8.21 -33.25
N PHE A 17 74.41 -7.30 -32.31
CA PHE A 17 73.38 -6.79 -31.39
C PHE A 17 72.48 -5.69 -32.00
N GLY A 18 72.95 -4.98 -33.03
CA GLY A 18 72.16 -3.97 -33.75
C GLY A 18 71.19 -4.54 -34.79
N GLU A 19 71.49 -5.72 -35.35
CA GLU A 19 70.69 -6.37 -36.40
C GLU A 19 69.61 -7.34 -35.88
N THR A 20 69.50 -7.53 -34.56
CA THR A 20 68.51 -8.40 -33.91
C THR A 20 67.29 -7.66 -33.36
N GLY A 21 67.15 -6.37 -33.68
CA GLY A 21 65.95 -5.59 -33.38
C GLY A 21 64.78 -5.99 -34.27
N LEU A 22 63.61 -6.22 -33.67
CA LEU A 22 62.37 -6.44 -34.44
C LEU A 22 62.15 -5.25 -35.40
N PRO A 23 61.79 -5.49 -36.68
CA PRO A 23 61.51 -4.42 -37.63
C PRO A 23 60.49 -3.43 -37.06
N GLN A 24 60.70 -2.12 -37.28
CA GLN A 24 59.82 -1.07 -36.75
C GLN A 24 58.34 -1.27 -37.14
N GLN A 25 58.09 -1.86 -38.32
CA GLN A 25 56.75 -2.24 -38.77
C GLN A 25 56.12 -3.31 -37.87
N THR A 26 56.89 -4.29 -37.42
CA THR A 26 56.45 -5.34 -36.49
C THR A 26 56.14 -4.76 -35.11
N ILE A 27 56.95 -3.80 -34.64
CA ILE A 27 56.71 -3.10 -33.37
C ILE A 27 55.40 -2.30 -33.43
N ASN A 28 55.20 -1.52 -34.51
CA ASN A 28 53.97 -0.74 -34.70
C ASN A 28 52.73 -1.64 -34.81
N MET A 29 52.84 -2.78 -35.49
CA MET A 29 51.75 -3.76 -35.61
C MET A 29 51.40 -4.38 -34.26
N LEU A 30 52.40 -4.74 -33.44
CA LEU A 30 52.17 -5.26 -32.08
C LEU A 30 51.52 -4.22 -31.16
N LEU A 31 51.88 -2.94 -31.29
CA LEU A 31 51.25 -1.86 -30.53
C LEU A 31 49.77 -1.66 -30.92
N ILE A 32 49.45 -1.68 -32.22
CA ILE A 32 48.06 -1.59 -32.70
C ILE A 32 47.26 -2.79 -32.24
N LEU A 33 47.82 -4.00 -32.35
CA LEU A 33 47.15 -5.23 -31.95
C LEU A 33 46.92 -5.27 -30.43
N GLY A 34 47.91 -4.81 -29.64
CA GLY A 34 47.78 -4.64 -28.20
C GLY A 34 46.71 -3.61 -27.83
N PHE A 35 46.62 -2.50 -28.55
CA PHE A 35 45.58 -1.49 -28.35
C PHE A 35 44.18 -2.05 -28.66
N CYS A 36 44.01 -2.74 -29.79
CA CYS A 36 42.74 -3.39 -30.14
C CYS A 36 42.31 -4.42 -29.10
N MET A 37 43.24 -5.24 -28.61
CA MET A 37 42.98 -6.20 -27.52
C MET A 37 42.58 -5.51 -26.22
N ALA A 38 43.22 -4.40 -25.87
CA ALA A 38 42.88 -3.62 -24.68
C ALA A 38 41.48 -2.98 -24.79
N VAL A 39 41.12 -2.45 -25.96
CA VAL A 39 39.77 -1.90 -26.22
C VAL A 39 38.71 -3.00 -26.13
N LEU A 40 38.96 -4.17 -26.72
CA LEU A 40 38.05 -5.32 -26.63
C LEU A 40 37.89 -5.82 -25.19
N ALA A 41 38.99 -5.97 -24.45
CA ALA A 41 38.95 -6.35 -23.04
C ALA A 41 38.18 -5.32 -22.20
N GLY A 42 38.40 -4.03 -22.45
CA GLY A 42 37.66 -2.94 -21.80
C GLY A 42 36.16 -2.99 -22.09
N ALA A 43 35.76 -3.23 -23.34
CA ALA A 43 34.37 -3.36 -23.74
C ALA A 43 33.68 -4.57 -23.08
N VAL A 44 34.36 -5.73 -23.04
CA VAL A 44 33.85 -6.95 -22.39
C VAL A 44 33.72 -6.75 -20.88
N LEU A 45 34.72 -6.14 -20.22
CA LEU A 45 34.66 -5.84 -18.78
C LEU A 45 33.55 -4.84 -18.47
N TRP A 46 33.35 -3.82 -19.30
CA TRP A 46 32.26 -2.85 -19.16
C TRP A 46 30.89 -3.52 -19.31
N TYR A 47 30.72 -4.36 -20.33
CA TYR A 47 29.47 -5.11 -20.56
C TYR A 47 29.17 -6.07 -19.41
N ASN A 48 30.16 -6.86 -18.97
CA ASN A 48 30.00 -7.77 -17.85
C ASN A 48 29.70 -7.02 -16.54
N ASN A 49 30.32 -5.87 -16.30
CA ASN A 49 30.04 -5.05 -15.12
C ASN A 49 28.60 -4.50 -15.14
N GLN A 50 28.10 -4.08 -16.30
CA GLN A 50 26.69 -3.69 -16.42
C GLN A 50 25.74 -4.85 -16.13
N GLU A 51 26.03 -6.03 -16.68
CA GLU A 51 25.17 -7.19 -16.51
C GLU A 51 25.24 -7.75 -15.08
N LEU A 52 26.42 -7.73 -14.46
CA LEU A 52 26.61 -8.04 -13.04
C LEU A 52 25.87 -7.06 -12.14
N LYS A 53 25.89 -5.75 -12.43
CA LYS A 53 25.12 -4.77 -11.66
C LYS A 53 23.62 -5.03 -11.69
N LYS A 54 23.07 -5.45 -12.85
CA LYS A 54 21.66 -5.85 -12.95
C LYS A 54 21.35 -7.11 -12.13
N ARG A 55 22.28 -8.07 -12.08
CA ARG A 55 22.12 -9.32 -11.31
C ARG A 55 22.31 -9.12 -9.81
N LEU A 56 23.20 -8.21 -9.40
CA LEU A 56 23.53 -7.94 -7.99
C LEU A 56 22.50 -7.03 -7.31
N ASN A 57 21.83 -6.16 -8.07
CA ASN A 57 20.73 -5.32 -7.57
C ASN A 57 19.42 -5.72 -8.27
N PRO A 58 18.87 -6.92 -7.98
CA PRO A 58 17.57 -7.29 -8.51
C PRO A 58 16.52 -6.30 -7.99
N THR A 59 15.97 -5.49 -8.88
CA THR A 59 14.80 -4.67 -8.55
C THR A 59 13.65 -5.61 -8.21
N PRO A 60 12.99 -5.44 -7.05
CA PRO A 60 11.82 -6.24 -6.70
C PRO A 60 10.79 -6.25 -7.84
N ALA A 61 10.14 -7.38 -8.08
CA ALA A 61 9.19 -7.53 -9.19
C ALA A 61 7.99 -6.57 -9.10
N ASN A 62 7.68 -6.08 -7.90
CA ASN A 62 6.63 -5.11 -7.65
C ASN A 62 7.09 -3.65 -7.84
N TRP A 63 8.35 -3.40 -8.19
CA TRP A 63 8.86 -2.05 -8.44
C TRP A 63 8.77 -1.69 -9.91
N LEU A 64 8.11 -0.57 -10.19
CA LEU A 64 8.11 0.08 -11.48
C LEU A 64 9.25 1.11 -11.50
N THR A 65 10.29 0.80 -12.26
CA THR A 65 11.45 1.69 -12.46
C THR A 65 11.44 2.30 -13.86
N GLY A 66 11.98 3.52 -13.97
CA GLY A 66 12.15 4.25 -15.22
C GLY A 66 11.16 5.40 -15.40
N ASN A 67 11.69 6.60 -15.66
CA ASN A 67 10.93 7.85 -15.69
C ASN A 67 9.72 7.80 -16.62
N SER A 68 9.85 7.24 -17.84
CA SER A 68 8.73 7.17 -18.79
C SER A 68 7.54 6.34 -18.28
N LYS A 69 7.82 5.23 -17.58
CA LYS A 69 6.76 4.38 -17.00
C LYS A 69 6.12 5.07 -15.79
N ILE A 70 6.94 5.68 -14.94
CA ILE A 70 6.49 6.42 -13.75
C ILE A 70 5.61 7.61 -14.16
N SER A 71 6.07 8.42 -15.12
CA SER A 71 5.31 9.55 -15.66
C SER A 71 3.95 9.11 -16.21
N LYS A 72 3.89 8.00 -16.97
CA LYS A 72 2.62 7.48 -17.48
C LYS A 72 1.63 7.08 -16.38
N VAL A 73 2.12 6.51 -15.28
CA VAL A 73 1.28 6.14 -14.13
C VAL A 73 0.76 7.41 -13.42
N PHE A 74 1.62 8.41 -13.21
CA PHE A 74 1.19 9.68 -12.65
C PHE A 74 0.23 10.44 -13.57
N GLU A 75 0.46 10.46 -14.89
CA GLU A 75 -0.45 11.05 -15.87
C GLU A 75 -1.82 10.39 -15.80
N THR A 76 -1.86 9.06 -15.71
CA THR A 76 -3.10 8.32 -15.50
C THR A 76 -3.78 8.75 -14.20
N ALA A 77 -3.02 8.84 -13.11
CA ALA A 77 -3.54 9.31 -11.82
C ALA A 77 -4.06 10.77 -11.89
N LEU A 78 -3.41 11.66 -12.66
CA LEU A 78 -3.84 13.02 -12.89
C LEU A 78 -5.16 13.07 -13.67
N VAL A 79 -5.25 12.34 -14.79
CA VAL A 79 -6.45 12.26 -15.65
C VAL A 79 -7.67 11.76 -14.86
N TYR A 80 -7.49 10.73 -14.05
CA TYR A 80 -8.57 10.18 -13.22
C TYR A 80 -8.79 10.93 -11.90
N ARG A 81 -8.05 12.03 -11.66
CA ARG A 81 -8.05 12.79 -10.40
C ARG A 81 -7.93 11.88 -9.18
N SER A 82 -7.04 10.90 -9.28
CA SER A 82 -6.77 9.94 -8.21
C SER A 82 -6.37 10.67 -6.94
N LYS A 83 -7.06 10.34 -5.84
CA LYS A 83 -6.70 10.85 -4.53
C LYS A 83 -5.34 10.28 -4.10
N VAL A 84 -4.43 11.18 -3.77
CA VAL A 84 -3.12 10.85 -3.20
C VAL A 84 -3.21 11.03 -1.69
N GLU A 85 -2.69 10.08 -0.92
CA GLU A 85 -2.56 10.20 0.53
C GLU A 85 -1.08 10.21 0.90
N ILE A 86 -0.61 11.33 1.42
CA ILE A 86 0.78 11.46 1.88
C ILE A 86 0.87 11.27 3.39
N SER A 87 2.01 10.80 3.87
CA SER A 87 2.36 10.77 5.29
C SER A 87 3.84 11.01 5.47
N PHE A 88 4.23 11.67 6.56
CA PHE A 88 5.63 11.83 6.90
C PHE A 88 6.20 10.54 7.47
N HIS A 89 7.45 10.25 7.12
CA HIS A 89 8.21 9.18 7.73
C HIS A 89 8.53 9.56 9.19
N SER A 90 7.72 9.08 10.14
CA SER A 90 7.95 9.23 11.57
C SER A 90 7.91 7.87 12.23
N LYS A 91 9.01 7.48 12.89
CA LYS A 91 9.12 6.22 13.63
C LYS A 91 8.28 6.21 14.93
N SER A 92 7.81 7.37 15.41
CA SER A 92 7.16 7.50 16.73
C SER A 92 5.71 8.02 16.70
N GLU A 93 5.23 8.58 15.58
CA GLU A 93 3.84 9.05 15.47
C GLU A 93 2.96 8.10 14.66
N LYS A 94 1.71 7.94 15.12
CA LYS A 94 0.65 7.33 14.29
C LYS A 94 0.58 8.10 12.97
N ARG A 95 0.91 7.45 11.85
CA ARG A 95 0.89 8.02 10.49
C ARG A 95 -0.39 8.83 10.27
N LYS A 96 -0.29 10.15 10.34
CA LYS A 96 -1.38 11.06 9.99
C LYS A 96 -1.32 11.23 8.48
N THR A 97 -2.28 10.64 7.78
CA THR A 97 -2.36 10.78 6.32
C THR A 97 -3.03 12.11 5.96
N ILE A 98 -2.47 12.78 4.97
CA ILE A 98 -2.98 14.05 4.44
C ILE A 98 -3.48 13.77 3.02
N PRO A 99 -4.78 13.98 2.74
CA PRO A 99 -5.31 13.82 1.40
C PRO A 99 -4.86 14.98 0.51
N CYS A 100 -4.37 14.63 -0.66
CA CYS A 100 -3.90 15.53 -1.70
C CYS A 100 -4.45 15.09 -3.06
N SER A 101 -4.36 15.97 -4.04
CA SER A 101 -4.64 15.67 -5.44
C SER A 101 -3.43 16.06 -6.28
N ILE A 102 -3.18 15.35 -7.37
CA ILE A 102 -2.14 15.77 -8.32
C ILE A 102 -2.69 16.99 -9.07
N SER A 103 -1.99 18.12 -9.00
CA SER A 103 -2.36 19.34 -9.69
C SER A 103 -1.72 19.39 -11.08
N ASP A 104 -0.45 19.05 -11.17
CA ASP A 104 0.33 19.14 -12.39
C ASP A 104 1.53 18.17 -12.36
N LEU A 105 2.02 17.83 -13.56
CA LEU A 105 3.11 16.90 -13.79
C LEU A 105 4.00 17.51 -14.88
N ASN A 106 5.10 18.14 -14.47
CA ASN A 106 6.11 18.68 -15.39
C ASN A 106 7.44 17.95 -15.17
N ASN A 107 8.47 18.67 -14.72
CA ASN A 107 9.73 18.07 -14.25
C ASN A 107 9.68 17.68 -12.78
N GLU A 108 8.54 17.90 -12.13
CA GLU A 108 8.25 17.61 -10.74
C GLU A 108 6.78 17.19 -10.61
N VAL A 109 6.46 16.51 -9.50
CA VAL A 109 5.10 16.14 -9.15
C VAL A 109 4.53 17.20 -8.22
N ILE A 110 3.51 17.93 -8.68
CA ILE A 110 2.87 18.98 -7.89
C ILE A 110 1.60 18.44 -7.25
N LEU A 111 1.58 18.39 -5.92
CA LEU A 111 0.41 17.97 -5.13
C LEU A 111 -0.31 19.17 -4.54
N GLU A 112 -1.60 19.28 -4.82
CA GLU A 112 -2.49 20.25 -4.19
C GLU A 112 -3.09 19.66 -2.90
N MET A 113 -3.11 20.47 -1.85
CA MET A 113 -3.75 20.15 -0.58
C MET A 113 -4.49 21.34 0.02
N PRO A 114 -5.52 21.09 0.86
CA PRO A 114 -6.18 22.16 1.60
C PRO A 114 -5.18 22.84 2.53
N SER A 115 -5.17 24.18 2.53
CA SER A 115 -4.33 24.93 3.46
C SER A 115 -4.75 24.63 4.90
N ARG A 116 -3.77 24.32 5.76
CA ARG A 116 -3.95 23.99 7.18
C ARG A 116 -2.81 24.59 7.98
N ASP A 117 -3.12 24.94 9.23
CA ASP A 117 -2.13 25.41 10.19
C ASP A 117 -1.00 24.38 10.36
N GLY A 118 0.25 24.84 10.22
CA GLY A 118 1.46 24.02 10.35
C GLY A 118 2.04 23.48 9.04
N ILE A 119 1.42 23.75 7.89
CA ILE A 119 2.04 23.54 6.57
C ILE A 119 2.89 24.76 6.25
N GLY A 120 4.18 24.58 6.03
CA GLY A 120 5.08 25.68 5.71
C GLY A 120 6.50 25.22 5.45
N LYS A 121 7.43 26.17 5.34
CA LYS A 121 8.83 25.95 4.92
C LYS A 121 9.58 24.88 5.73
N SER A 122 9.14 24.55 6.94
CA SER A 122 9.71 23.46 7.75
C SER A 122 9.53 22.07 7.13
N TRP A 123 8.69 21.93 6.12
CA TRP A 123 8.48 20.67 5.41
C TRP A 123 9.43 20.49 4.22
N ILE A 124 10.08 21.56 3.74
CA ILE A 124 11.06 21.50 2.66
C ILE A 124 12.24 20.63 3.09
N GLY A 125 12.68 19.74 2.21
CA GLY A 125 13.72 18.73 2.42
C GLY A 125 13.26 17.49 3.18
N ARG A 126 11.99 17.39 3.60
CA ARG A 126 11.47 16.19 4.26
C ARG A 126 11.02 15.16 3.23
N GLU A 127 11.30 13.90 3.54
CA GLU A 127 10.75 12.76 2.82
C GLU A 127 9.30 12.49 3.25
N LEU A 128 8.48 12.16 2.25
CA LEU A 128 7.11 11.71 2.45
C LEU A 128 6.88 10.36 1.78
N ASP A 129 6.00 9.58 2.39
CA ASP A 129 5.40 8.38 1.82
C ASP A 129 4.08 8.79 1.15
N GLY A 130 3.98 8.61 -0.16
CA GLY A 130 2.77 8.86 -0.93
C GLY A 130 2.09 7.55 -1.35
N TYR A 131 0.77 7.47 -1.21
CA TYR A 131 -0.04 6.35 -1.68
C TYR A 131 -1.18 6.85 -2.56
N PHE A 132 -1.33 6.27 -3.73
CA PHE A 132 -2.45 6.56 -4.62
C PHE A 132 -2.92 5.28 -5.32
N HIS A 133 -4.04 5.36 -6.02
CA HIS A 133 -4.54 4.26 -6.82
C HIS A 133 -4.95 4.77 -8.20
N VAL A 134 -4.81 3.92 -9.20
CA VAL A 134 -5.31 4.21 -10.56
C VAL A 134 -6.32 3.14 -10.96
N PRO A 135 -7.42 3.52 -11.61
CA PRO A 135 -8.34 2.54 -12.19
C PRO A 135 -7.64 1.80 -13.32
N THR A 136 -7.99 0.52 -13.47
CA THR A 136 -7.57 -0.29 -14.62
C THR A 136 -8.60 -0.21 -15.74
N LYS A 137 -8.34 -0.89 -16.86
CA LYS A 137 -9.31 -1.04 -17.94
C LYS A 137 -10.58 -1.80 -17.51
N GLN A 138 -10.49 -2.59 -16.44
CA GLN A 138 -11.63 -3.33 -15.90
C GLN A 138 -12.38 -2.45 -14.89
N PRO A 139 -13.71 -2.26 -15.05
CA PRO A 139 -14.53 -1.52 -14.09
C PRO A 139 -14.37 -2.06 -12.67
N GLY A 140 -14.18 -1.16 -11.70
CA GLY A 140 -14.09 -1.52 -10.29
C GLY A 140 -12.73 -2.06 -9.81
N VAL A 141 -11.79 -2.34 -10.73
CA VAL A 141 -10.45 -2.80 -10.36
C VAL A 141 -9.48 -1.63 -10.35
N VAL A 142 -8.75 -1.46 -9.24
CA VAL A 142 -7.75 -0.40 -9.04
C VAL A 142 -6.40 -0.99 -8.64
N ILE A 143 -5.32 -0.39 -9.13
CA ILE A 143 -3.95 -0.73 -8.72
C ILE A 143 -3.45 0.34 -7.77
N PHE A 144 -2.91 -0.08 -6.63
CA PHE A 144 -2.32 0.81 -5.64
C PHE A 144 -0.82 0.97 -5.87
N TYR A 145 -0.37 2.21 -5.83
CA TYR A 145 1.02 2.59 -5.93
C TYR A 145 1.46 3.32 -4.67
N HIS A 146 2.67 3.00 -4.23
CA HIS A 146 3.41 3.72 -3.21
C HIS A 146 4.62 4.39 -3.86
N PHE A 147 4.95 5.57 -3.37
CA PHE A 147 6.16 6.28 -3.75
C PHE A 147 6.75 7.00 -2.55
N VAL A 148 8.06 7.19 -2.59
CA VAL A 148 8.76 8.08 -1.67
C VAL A 148 9.21 9.29 -2.46
N GLY A 149 8.88 10.48 -1.96
CA GLY A 149 9.26 11.75 -2.58
C GLY A 149 9.82 12.71 -1.54
N THR A 150 10.64 13.65 -2.00
CA THR A 150 11.19 14.73 -1.16
C THR A 150 10.52 16.04 -1.54
N ILE A 151 10.16 16.83 -0.53
CA ILE A 151 9.56 18.15 -0.75
C ILE A 151 10.67 19.14 -1.12
N ASN A 152 10.65 19.65 -2.35
CA ASN A 152 11.59 20.66 -2.82
C ASN A 152 11.14 22.08 -2.48
N ASP A 153 9.85 22.33 -2.67
CA ASP A 153 9.28 23.65 -2.43
C ASP A 153 7.81 23.55 -2.05
N ILE A 154 7.31 24.65 -1.48
CA ILE A 154 5.93 24.80 -1.05
C ILE A 154 5.45 26.17 -1.50
N SER A 155 4.47 26.16 -2.40
CA SER A 155 3.84 27.38 -2.88
C SER A 155 2.38 27.45 -2.41
N SER A 156 1.87 28.67 -2.24
CA SER A 156 0.48 28.91 -1.86
C SER A 156 -0.16 29.76 -2.94
N LYS A 157 -1.26 29.30 -3.54
CA LYS A 157 -2.03 30.12 -4.48
C LYS A 157 -3.33 30.56 -3.79
N GLY A 158 -3.33 31.77 -3.27
CA GLY A 158 -4.44 32.30 -2.47
C GLY A 158 -4.51 31.69 -1.06
N SER A 159 -5.66 31.84 -0.41
CA SER A 159 -5.86 31.47 1.00
C SER A 159 -6.28 30.02 1.24
N SER A 160 -6.69 29.28 0.19
CA SER A 160 -7.41 28.01 0.36
C SER A 160 -6.56 26.76 0.09
N TYR A 161 -5.52 26.87 -0.73
CA TYR A 161 -4.74 25.73 -1.20
C TYR A 161 -3.24 25.96 -1.09
N THR A 162 -2.55 24.90 -0.73
CA THR A 162 -1.09 24.81 -0.69
C THR A 162 -0.65 23.74 -1.69
N TYR A 163 0.39 24.03 -2.45
CA TYR A 163 0.99 23.14 -3.42
C TYR A 163 2.34 22.66 -2.89
N LEU A 164 2.53 21.34 -2.89
CA LEU A 164 3.82 20.72 -2.60
C LEU A 164 4.49 20.34 -3.91
N HIS A 165 5.72 20.79 -4.08
CA HIS A 165 6.56 20.48 -5.21
C HIS A 165 7.48 19.33 -4.82
N LEU A 166 7.32 18.19 -5.48
CA LEU A 166 8.08 16.97 -5.18
C LEU A 166 8.96 16.57 -6.36
N ASP A 167 10.16 16.08 -6.07
CA ASP A 167 10.95 15.36 -7.07
C ASP A 167 10.17 14.18 -7.65
N TYR A 168 10.43 13.86 -8.92
CA TYR A 168 9.97 12.60 -9.47
C TYR A 168 10.59 11.44 -8.69
N PRO A 169 9.76 10.50 -8.18
CA PRO A 169 10.28 9.38 -7.42
C PRO A 169 11.11 8.47 -8.33
N SER A 170 12.17 7.90 -7.77
CA SER A 170 13.08 7.00 -8.50
C SER A 170 12.42 5.66 -8.88
N TYR A 171 11.40 5.26 -8.12
CA TYR A 171 10.58 4.08 -8.39
C TYR A 171 9.16 4.29 -7.85
N LEU A 172 8.21 3.55 -8.42
CA LEU A 172 6.90 3.33 -7.82
C LEU A 172 6.81 1.88 -7.35
N GLU A 173 6.40 1.65 -6.12
CA GLU A 173 6.13 0.31 -5.63
C GLU A 173 4.65 -0.01 -5.81
N GLN A 174 4.35 -1.06 -6.55
CA GLN A 174 3.01 -1.64 -6.58
C GLN A 174 2.80 -2.40 -5.28
N THR A 175 2.00 -1.83 -4.38
CA THR A 175 1.76 -2.39 -3.04
C THR A 175 0.29 -2.69 -2.86
N GLN A 176 -0.04 -3.63 -1.99
CA GLN A 176 -1.39 -3.73 -1.46
C GLN A 176 -1.44 -2.92 -0.17
N LYS A 177 -2.05 -1.72 -0.19
CA LYS A 177 -2.10 -0.81 0.97
C LYS A 177 -2.74 -1.43 2.22
N ARG A 178 -3.59 -2.45 2.04
CA ARG A 178 -4.35 -3.09 3.10
C ARG A 178 -3.95 -4.55 3.19
N GLU A 179 -3.67 -4.99 4.41
CA GLU A 179 -3.36 -6.40 4.73
C GLU A 179 -4.52 -7.33 4.34
N PHE A 180 -5.75 -6.84 4.42
CA PHE A 180 -6.97 -7.58 4.05
C PHE A 180 -7.70 -6.90 2.90
N LEU A 181 -8.26 -7.71 2.01
CA LEU A 181 -9.15 -7.25 0.95
C LEU A 181 -10.40 -6.63 1.58
N ARG A 182 -10.79 -5.45 1.10
CA ARG A 182 -12.06 -4.82 1.49
C ARG A 182 -13.04 -4.91 0.35
N VAL A 183 -14.25 -5.35 0.66
CA VAL A 183 -15.35 -5.45 -0.29
C VAL A 183 -16.54 -4.71 0.29
N SER A 184 -17.28 -4.01 -0.57
CA SER A 184 -18.51 -3.31 -0.21
C SER A 184 -19.70 -4.17 -0.63
N PRO A 185 -20.27 -4.98 0.29
CA PRO A 185 -21.31 -5.93 -0.07
C PRO A 185 -22.61 -5.19 -0.42
N PRO A 186 -23.23 -5.49 -1.58
CA PRO A 186 -24.62 -5.13 -1.82
C PRO A 186 -25.54 -5.72 -0.74
N SER A 187 -26.67 -5.06 -0.46
CA SER A 187 -27.60 -5.47 0.61
C SER A 187 -28.20 -6.87 0.44
N ARG A 188 -28.11 -7.48 -0.75
CA ARG A 188 -28.54 -8.88 -0.99
C ARG A 188 -27.60 -9.92 -0.38
N PHE A 189 -26.37 -9.54 -0.02
CA PHE A 189 -25.34 -10.45 0.51
C PHE A 189 -25.22 -10.41 2.04
N TYR A 190 -26.08 -9.65 2.71
CA TYR A 190 -26.18 -9.70 4.17
C TYR A 190 -27.63 -9.50 4.59
N ASP A 191 -28.04 -10.27 5.60
CA ASP A 191 -29.40 -10.24 6.17
C ASP A 191 -29.47 -9.25 7.34
N TYR A 192 -28.42 -9.23 8.16
CA TYR A 192 -28.42 -8.45 9.40
C TYR A 192 -27.03 -7.92 9.73
N VAL A 193 -26.97 -6.68 10.20
CA VAL A 193 -25.78 -6.10 10.81
C VAL A 193 -26.18 -5.16 11.94
N ASN A 194 -25.57 -5.33 13.11
CA ASN A 194 -25.79 -4.44 14.23
C ASN A 194 -24.55 -4.37 15.13
N MET A 195 -24.39 -3.24 15.83
CA MET A 195 -23.39 -3.09 16.89
C MET A 195 -24.08 -2.75 18.21
N ILE A 196 -23.65 -3.40 19.29
CA ILE A 196 -24.17 -3.18 20.64
C ILE A 196 -23.03 -3.04 21.65
N PRO A 197 -23.25 -2.36 22.80
CA PRO A 197 -22.19 -2.15 23.79
C PRO A 197 -21.63 -3.48 24.31
N ASP A 198 -20.30 -3.57 24.40
CA ASP A 198 -19.63 -4.68 25.07
C ASP A 198 -19.83 -4.58 26.59
N SER A 199 -20.92 -5.18 27.04
CA SER A 199 -21.42 -5.14 28.41
C SER A 199 -22.08 -6.47 28.75
N THR A 200 -22.34 -6.76 30.03
CA THR A 200 -23.01 -8.01 30.43
C THR A 200 -24.38 -8.19 29.75
N GLN A 201 -25.15 -7.11 29.61
CA GLN A 201 -26.44 -7.16 28.91
C GLN A 201 -26.27 -7.32 27.39
N GLY A 202 -25.33 -6.58 26.79
CA GLY A 202 -25.00 -6.72 25.38
C GLY A 202 -24.56 -8.13 25.02
N MET A 203 -23.70 -8.73 25.84
CA MET A 203 -23.23 -10.10 25.65
C MET A 203 -24.37 -11.12 25.72
N LYS A 204 -25.27 -11.00 26.70
CA LYS A 204 -26.48 -11.85 26.78
C LYS A 204 -27.35 -11.71 25.53
N ALA A 205 -27.53 -10.48 25.04
CA ALA A 205 -28.30 -10.23 23.82
C ALA A 205 -27.62 -10.84 22.58
N ALA A 206 -26.30 -10.72 22.46
CA ALA A 206 -25.54 -11.33 21.36
C ALA A 206 -25.63 -12.86 21.38
N LEU A 207 -25.44 -13.48 22.54
CA LEU A 207 -25.56 -14.94 22.66
C LEU A 207 -26.98 -15.43 22.38
N LYS A 208 -28.01 -14.67 22.77
CA LYS A 208 -29.41 -14.99 22.42
C LYS A 208 -29.65 -14.90 20.91
N PHE A 209 -29.05 -13.92 20.23
CA PHE A 209 -29.11 -13.84 18.76
C PHE A 209 -28.53 -15.09 18.11
N MET A 210 -27.41 -15.61 18.59
CA MET A 210 -26.84 -16.87 18.08
C MET A 210 -27.69 -18.09 18.42
N SER A 211 -28.16 -18.22 19.66
CA SER A 211 -28.93 -19.40 20.09
C SER A 211 -30.32 -19.49 19.45
N THR A 212 -30.87 -18.36 19.00
CA THR A 212 -32.15 -18.29 18.26
C THR A 212 -31.95 -18.22 16.75
N ASN A 213 -30.73 -18.49 16.27
CA ASN A 213 -30.40 -18.44 14.85
C ASN A 213 -30.88 -17.15 14.16
N GLY A 214 -30.71 -16.01 14.83
CA GLY A 214 -31.05 -14.68 14.32
C GLY A 214 -32.48 -14.21 14.51
N GLU A 215 -33.41 -15.07 14.98
CA GLU A 215 -34.80 -14.65 15.23
C GLU A 215 -34.88 -13.52 16.27
N TYR A 216 -34.02 -13.57 17.30
CA TYR A 216 -33.87 -12.46 18.23
C TYR A 216 -32.91 -11.41 17.68
N SER A 217 -33.44 -10.24 17.30
CA SER A 217 -32.64 -9.08 16.91
C SER A 217 -32.49 -8.07 18.06
N PRO A 218 -31.27 -7.83 18.61
CA PRO A 218 -31.03 -6.78 19.58
C PRO A 218 -31.40 -5.40 19.04
N GLY A 219 -31.84 -4.49 19.93
CA GLY A 219 -32.14 -3.12 19.54
C GLY A 219 -30.93 -2.37 18.95
N PHE A 220 -31.18 -1.45 18.04
CA PHE A 220 -30.14 -0.62 17.41
C PHE A 220 -29.65 0.48 18.36
N MET A 221 -28.33 0.71 18.36
CA MET A 221 -27.68 1.71 19.22
C MET A 221 -28.17 3.15 18.98
N GLY A 222 -28.58 3.48 17.75
CA GLY A 222 -29.12 4.80 17.40
C GLY A 222 -30.61 5.00 17.71
N GLY A 223 -31.27 4.04 18.36
CA GLY A 223 -32.70 4.05 18.66
C GLY A 223 -33.54 3.31 17.62
N LYS A 224 -34.86 3.25 17.84
CA LYS A 224 -35.79 2.41 17.06
C LYS A 224 -35.81 2.72 15.56
N ASP A 225 -35.57 3.97 15.17
CA ASP A 225 -35.60 4.40 13.77
C ASP A 225 -34.23 4.35 13.11
N SER A 226 -33.16 4.14 13.89
CA SER A 226 -31.81 4.06 13.35
C SER A 226 -31.60 2.72 12.68
N ARG A 227 -30.95 2.75 11.51
CA ARG A 227 -30.47 1.54 10.83
C ARG A 227 -28.96 1.54 10.80
N ILE A 228 -28.40 0.34 10.76
CA ILE A 228 -26.97 0.12 10.55
C ILE A 228 -26.81 -0.55 9.20
N LEU A 229 -25.96 0.00 8.37
CA LEU A 229 -25.65 -0.48 7.02
C LEU A 229 -24.19 -0.89 6.98
N LEU A 230 -23.91 -2.02 6.33
CA LEU A 230 -22.55 -2.49 6.10
C LEU A 230 -21.99 -1.79 4.86
N GLN A 231 -20.98 -0.94 5.05
CA GLN A 231 -20.35 -0.17 3.96
C GLN A 231 -19.19 -0.93 3.33
N ASP A 232 -18.33 -1.52 4.17
CA ASP A 232 -17.28 -2.42 3.72
C ASP A 232 -16.93 -3.46 4.81
N VAL A 233 -16.34 -4.56 4.37
CA VAL A 233 -15.88 -5.66 5.22
C VAL A 233 -14.60 -6.27 4.68
N SER A 234 -13.78 -6.78 5.59
CA SER A 234 -12.50 -7.45 5.35
C SER A 234 -12.21 -8.47 6.44
N GLY A 235 -11.18 -9.31 6.26
CA GLY A 235 -10.66 -10.16 7.34
C GLY A 235 -10.32 -9.40 8.64
N GLY A 236 -9.93 -8.12 8.55
CA GLY A 236 -9.50 -7.34 9.73
C GLY A 236 -10.60 -6.52 10.43
N GLY A 237 -11.79 -6.36 9.84
CA GLY A 237 -12.80 -5.44 10.36
C GLY A 237 -13.89 -5.04 9.37
N VAL A 238 -14.74 -4.11 9.80
CA VAL A 238 -15.88 -3.57 9.04
C VAL A 238 -15.95 -2.04 9.12
N SER A 239 -16.56 -1.45 8.11
CA SER A 239 -17.06 -0.08 8.13
C SER A 239 -18.58 -0.10 8.12
N LEU A 240 -19.19 0.60 9.08
CA LEU A 240 -20.63 0.71 9.25
C LEU A 240 -21.10 2.15 9.03
N GLU A 241 -22.28 2.31 8.44
CA GLU A 241 -23.01 3.57 8.43
C GLU A 241 -24.25 3.44 9.31
N MET A 242 -24.38 4.32 10.29
CA MET A 242 -25.56 4.46 11.13
C MET A 242 -26.38 5.67 10.69
N THR A 243 -27.67 5.45 10.44
CA THR A 243 -28.59 6.49 9.95
C THR A 243 -29.33 7.19 11.10
N HIS A 244 -30.02 8.29 10.77
CA HIS A 244 -30.82 9.08 11.72
C HIS A 244 -30.03 9.58 12.94
N MET A 245 -28.77 9.96 12.71
CA MET A 245 -27.85 10.52 13.70
C MET A 245 -28.01 12.03 13.82
N SER A 246 -29.08 12.46 14.48
CA SER A 246 -29.28 13.88 14.83
C SER A 246 -28.21 14.38 15.81
N SER A 247 -27.98 15.70 15.87
CA SER A 247 -27.02 16.30 16.80
C SER A 247 -27.24 15.89 18.26
N LYS A 248 -28.51 15.77 18.68
CA LYS A 248 -28.87 15.30 20.03
C LYS A 248 -28.50 13.83 20.25
N ARG A 249 -28.75 12.95 19.27
CA ARG A 249 -28.38 11.53 19.35
C ARG A 249 -26.86 11.36 19.32
N ALA A 250 -26.17 12.11 18.46
CA ALA A 250 -24.71 12.14 18.39
C ALA A 250 -24.07 12.57 19.72
N ALA A 251 -24.60 13.61 20.37
CA ALA A 251 -24.11 14.04 21.68
C ALA A 251 -24.30 12.99 22.79
N ASN A 252 -25.36 12.17 22.69
CA ASN A 252 -25.65 11.11 23.64
C ASN A 252 -24.87 9.81 23.35
N LEU A 253 -24.58 9.52 22.08
CA LEU A 253 -23.68 8.45 21.67
C LEU A 253 -22.25 8.88 21.98
N LYS A 254 -21.81 8.64 23.21
CA LYS A 254 -20.42 8.85 23.67
C LYS A 254 -19.46 7.84 23.04
N LEU A 255 -19.41 7.79 21.70
CA LEU A 255 -18.51 6.92 20.95
C LEU A 255 -17.10 7.47 21.00
N THR A 256 -16.15 6.64 21.43
CA THR A 256 -14.74 7.03 21.51
C THR A 256 -13.85 6.03 20.77
N LYS A 257 -12.76 6.52 20.18
CA LYS A 257 -11.77 5.65 19.54
C LYS A 257 -11.15 4.71 20.58
N GLY A 258 -11.08 3.43 20.25
CA GLY A 258 -10.58 2.38 21.14
C GLY A 258 -11.67 1.71 21.99
N GLN A 259 -12.87 2.28 22.06
CA GLN A 259 -14.00 1.68 22.77
C GLN A 259 -14.40 0.34 22.14
N ALA A 260 -14.73 -0.62 23.01
CA ALA A 260 -15.12 -1.96 22.60
C ALA A 260 -16.64 -2.08 22.36
N PHE A 261 -17.01 -2.84 21.34
CA PHE A 261 -18.39 -3.14 20.98
C PHE A 261 -18.52 -4.58 20.48
N LEU A 262 -19.70 -5.15 20.66
CA LEU A 262 -20.08 -6.40 20.02
C LEU A 262 -20.67 -6.08 18.65
N LEU A 263 -20.12 -6.72 17.62
CA LEU A 263 -20.64 -6.70 16.26
C LEU A 263 -21.37 -8.00 16.00
N LEU A 264 -22.61 -7.90 15.53
CA LEU A 264 -23.44 -9.03 15.13
C LEU A 264 -23.66 -8.93 13.63
N MET A 265 -23.39 -10.01 12.91
CA MET A 265 -23.58 -10.06 11.46
C MET A 265 -24.29 -11.34 11.06
N SER A 266 -25.15 -11.25 10.04
CA SER A 266 -25.71 -12.36 9.29
C SER A 266 -25.40 -12.12 7.82
N LEU A 267 -24.51 -12.93 7.26
CA LEU A 267 -24.02 -12.82 5.91
C LEU A 267 -24.56 -13.97 5.09
N VAL A 268 -24.82 -13.73 3.80
CA VAL A 268 -25.19 -14.81 2.89
C VAL A 268 -23.92 -15.60 2.54
N ASP A 269 -23.99 -16.92 2.69
CA ASP A 269 -22.95 -17.83 2.20
C ASP A 269 -22.97 -17.86 0.68
N THR A 270 -21.89 -17.37 0.08
CA THR A 270 -21.69 -17.35 -1.38
C THR A 270 -21.63 -18.76 -1.97
N GLY A 271 -21.22 -19.78 -1.18
CA GLY A 271 -21.22 -21.18 -1.61
C GLY A 271 -22.60 -21.84 -1.54
N ASN A 272 -23.15 -21.98 -0.33
CA ASN A 272 -24.36 -22.78 -0.09
C ASN A 272 -25.68 -21.99 -0.10
N LYS A 273 -25.65 -20.67 -0.33
CA LYS A 273 -26.80 -19.75 -0.27
C LYS A 273 -27.54 -19.73 1.08
N GLY A 274 -26.89 -20.19 2.14
CA GLY A 274 -27.39 -20.11 3.52
C GLY A 274 -27.08 -18.76 4.18
N ILE A 275 -27.50 -18.59 5.43
CA ILE A 275 -27.11 -17.43 6.26
C ILE A 275 -26.10 -17.89 7.31
N ILE A 276 -24.91 -17.30 7.30
CA ILE A 276 -23.87 -17.52 8.30
C ILE A 276 -23.90 -16.36 9.30
N ARG A 277 -23.83 -16.69 10.58
CA ARG A 277 -23.92 -15.70 11.67
C ARG A 277 -22.63 -15.59 12.43
N TYR A 278 -22.23 -14.35 12.69
CA TYR A 278 -21.01 -14.03 13.40
C TYR A 278 -21.28 -13.11 14.58
N ILE A 279 -20.54 -13.33 15.66
CA ILE A 279 -20.31 -12.34 16.70
C ILE A 279 -18.82 -12.04 16.78
N PHE A 280 -18.48 -10.76 16.75
CA PHE A 280 -17.13 -10.28 17.05
C PHE A 280 -17.15 -9.33 18.25
N THR A 281 -16.17 -9.44 19.13
CA THR A 281 -15.78 -8.29 19.95
C THR A 281 -14.88 -7.42 19.07
N THR A 282 -15.16 -6.12 19.03
CA THR A 282 -14.51 -5.18 18.12
C THR A 282 -14.05 -3.94 18.85
N ARG A 283 -13.15 -3.16 18.23
CA ARG A 283 -12.75 -1.83 18.71
C ARG A 283 -12.96 -0.77 17.65
N ILE A 284 -13.44 0.40 18.09
CA ILE A 284 -13.55 1.56 17.21
C ILE A 284 -12.15 2.05 16.81
N ARG A 285 -11.90 2.11 15.51
CA ARG A 285 -10.68 2.68 14.93
C ARG A 285 -10.89 4.06 14.32
N ARG A 286 -12.07 4.30 13.77
CA ARG A 286 -12.47 5.58 13.16
C ARG A 286 -13.92 5.87 13.46
N ILE A 287 -14.23 7.14 13.72
CA ILE A 287 -15.58 7.66 13.82
C ILE A 287 -15.63 8.92 12.98
N PHE A 288 -16.67 9.06 12.18
CA PHE A 288 -17.03 10.30 11.53
C PHE A 288 -18.53 10.50 11.70
N ILE A 289 -18.93 11.63 12.29
CA ILE A 289 -20.35 11.95 12.51
C ILE A 289 -20.67 13.16 11.67
N ASP A 290 -21.68 13.04 10.83
CA ASP A 290 -22.25 14.13 10.04
C ASP A 290 -23.72 14.32 10.44
N PRO A 291 -24.00 15.20 11.42
CA PRO A 291 -25.36 15.49 11.85
C PRO A 291 -26.21 16.16 10.77
N GLY A 292 -25.58 16.86 9.80
CA GLY A 292 -26.30 17.54 8.72
C GLY A 292 -26.93 16.54 7.75
N GLN A 293 -26.22 15.44 7.46
CA GLN A 293 -26.76 14.31 6.70
C GLN A 293 -27.49 13.28 7.58
N GLY A 294 -27.46 13.45 8.91
CA GLY A 294 -28.02 12.49 9.86
C GLY A 294 -27.31 11.13 9.80
N LYS A 295 -26.00 11.10 9.54
CA LYS A 295 -25.21 9.89 9.35
C LYS A 295 -24.03 9.82 10.32
N ALA A 296 -23.64 8.61 10.70
CA ALA A 296 -22.36 8.36 11.33
C ALA A 296 -21.67 7.16 10.68
N GLN A 297 -20.41 7.34 10.29
CA GLN A 297 -19.56 6.28 9.79
C GLN A 297 -18.63 5.79 10.90
N ILE A 298 -18.64 4.48 11.16
CA ILE A 298 -17.92 3.85 12.26
C ILE A 298 -17.08 2.72 11.68
N GLY A 299 -15.75 2.84 11.80
CA GLY A 299 -14.82 1.78 11.44
C GLY A 299 -14.44 0.93 12.65
N LEU A 300 -14.73 -0.37 12.60
CA LEU A 300 -14.48 -1.35 13.65
C LEU A 300 -13.39 -2.33 13.23
N SER A 301 -12.45 -2.65 14.12
CA SER A 301 -11.51 -3.77 13.94
C SER A 301 -11.95 -4.98 14.75
N PHE A 302 -11.76 -6.18 14.23
CA PHE A 302 -12.05 -7.41 14.97
C PHE A 302 -10.95 -7.68 16.02
N GLU A 303 -11.35 -8.06 17.23
CA GLU A 303 -10.43 -8.43 18.32
C GLU A 303 -10.57 -9.92 18.69
N ASN A 304 -11.81 -10.39 18.83
CA ASN A 304 -12.13 -11.79 19.07
C ASN A 304 -13.37 -12.20 18.26
N GLN A 305 -13.42 -13.47 17.86
CA GLN A 305 -14.54 -14.10 17.18
C GLN A 305 -15.19 -15.13 18.12
N PHE A 306 -16.52 -15.18 18.13
CA PHE A 306 -17.25 -16.24 18.81
C PHE A 306 -17.14 -17.55 18.02
N LEU A 307 -16.71 -18.63 18.68
CA LEU A 307 -16.47 -19.95 18.08
C LEU A 307 -17.50 -21.01 18.49
N GLY A 308 -18.59 -20.60 19.14
CA GLY A 308 -19.60 -21.51 19.69
C GLY A 308 -19.51 -21.68 21.20
N PHE A 309 -20.13 -22.75 21.70
CA PHE A 309 -20.12 -23.09 23.12
C PHE A 309 -19.19 -24.28 23.36
N ASP A 310 -18.46 -24.23 24.48
CA ASP A 310 -17.67 -25.36 24.94
C ASP A 310 -18.58 -26.53 25.34
N GLU A 311 -18.34 -27.72 24.80
CA GLU A 311 -19.21 -28.89 24.98
C GLU A 311 -19.35 -29.33 26.45
N ASN A 312 -18.31 -29.12 27.26
CA ASN A 312 -18.28 -29.58 28.65
C ASN A 312 -18.86 -28.55 29.62
N SER A 313 -18.56 -27.26 29.41
CA SER A 313 -18.92 -26.19 30.34
C SER A 313 -20.13 -25.36 29.90
N ASN A 314 -20.60 -25.54 28.66
CA ASN A 314 -21.62 -24.73 27.99
C ASN A 314 -21.32 -23.22 28.05
N LYS A 315 -20.04 -22.86 28.17
CA LYS A 315 -19.59 -21.46 28.20
C LYS A 315 -19.23 -21.00 26.79
N PRO A 316 -19.41 -19.70 26.49
CA PRO A 316 -19.07 -19.17 25.18
C PRO A 316 -17.55 -19.25 24.95
N LYS A 317 -17.15 -19.83 23.82
CA LYS A 317 -15.77 -19.97 23.36
C LYS A 317 -15.42 -18.83 22.42
N TRP A 318 -14.27 -18.20 22.64
CA TRP A 318 -13.79 -17.06 21.86
C TRP A 318 -12.40 -17.34 21.29
N GLY A 319 -12.21 -17.03 20.00
CA GLY A 319 -10.92 -17.04 19.34
C GLY A 319 -10.34 -15.63 19.28
N THR A 320 -9.14 -15.43 19.82
CA THR A 320 -8.44 -14.14 19.75
C THR A 320 -7.73 -13.98 18.42
N LEU A 321 -7.99 -12.87 17.72
CA LEU A 321 -7.49 -12.65 16.37
C LEU A 321 -6.10 -11.98 16.34
N LYS A 322 -5.62 -11.38 17.44
CA LYS A 322 -4.26 -10.80 17.60
C LYS A 322 -3.75 -10.00 16.38
N ASN A 323 -4.60 -9.18 15.76
CA ASN A 323 -4.35 -8.42 14.53
C ASN A 323 -4.16 -9.24 13.24
N LYS A 324 -4.29 -10.57 13.26
CA LYS A 324 -4.26 -11.44 12.07
C LYS A 324 -5.57 -11.46 11.28
N GLY A 325 -6.61 -10.80 11.79
CA GLY A 325 -7.95 -10.87 11.22
C GLY A 325 -8.62 -12.23 11.43
N SER A 326 -9.87 -12.33 10.97
CA SER A 326 -10.64 -13.58 10.90
C SER A 326 -10.47 -14.18 9.50
N ALA A 327 -9.92 -15.40 9.45
CA ALA A 327 -9.73 -16.13 8.20
C ALA A 327 -11.06 -16.37 7.47
N GLU A 328 -12.11 -16.77 8.23
CA GLU A 328 -13.46 -16.98 7.68
C GLU A 328 -14.02 -15.71 7.02
N MET A 329 -13.76 -14.54 7.61
CA MET A 329 -14.19 -13.26 7.03
C MET A 329 -13.36 -12.85 5.81
N ASP A 330 -12.08 -13.22 5.78
CA ASP A 330 -11.21 -12.96 4.63
C ASP A 330 -11.62 -13.83 3.43
N ASP A 331 -11.88 -15.13 3.68
CA ASP A 331 -12.40 -16.06 2.69
C ASP A 331 -13.77 -15.63 2.16
N TRP A 332 -14.68 -15.23 3.05
CA TRP A 332 -15.99 -14.72 2.66
C TRP A 332 -15.87 -13.46 1.79
N ALA A 333 -15.02 -12.50 2.19
CA ALA A 333 -14.80 -11.28 1.43
C ALA A 333 -14.18 -11.60 0.05
N TYR A 334 -13.22 -12.51 -0.02
CA TYR A 334 -12.61 -12.94 -1.26
C TYR A 334 -13.61 -13.62 -2.21
N ASN A 335 -14.43 -14.53 -1.69
CA ASN A 335 -15.45 -15.21 -2.49
C ASN A 335 -16.50 -14.22 -3.02
N LEU A 336 -16.96 -13.29 -2.18
CA LEU A 336 -17.85 -12.23 -2.62
C LEU A 336 -17.22 -11.36 -3.70
N HIS A 337 -15.94 -11.00 -3.56
CA HIS A 337 -15.23 -10.23 -4.58
C HIS A 337 -15.23 -10.96 -5.94
N LEU A 338 -14.99 -12.28 -5.95
CA LEU A 338 -15.05 -13.08 -7.17
C LEU A 338 -16.47 -13.18 -7.75
N GLU A 339 -17.50 -13.28 -6.90
CA GLU A 339 -18.89 -13.28 -7.37
C GLU A 339 -19.29 -11.96 -8.01
N LEU A 340 -19.00 -10.83 -7.35
CA LEU A 340 -19.26 -9.50 -7.91
C LEU A 340 -18.49 -9.28 -9.21
N TYR A 341 -17.27 -9.82 -9.31
CA TYR A 341 -16.47 -9.77 -10.54
C TYR A 341 -17.12 -10.57 -11.67
N ARG A 342 -17.67 -11.76 -11.39
CA ARG A 342 -18.40 -12.57 -12.37
C ARG A 342 -19.67 -11.87 -12.85
N GLU A 343 -20.46 -11.31 -11.92
CA GLU A 343 -21.70 -10.58 -12.25
C GLU A 343 -21.44 -9.33 -13.10
N GLY A 344 -20.31 -8.63 -12.90
CA GLY A 344 -19.95 -7.44 -13.69
C GLY A 344 -19.26 -7.74 -15.03
N SER A 345 -19.05 -9.02 -15.36
CA SER A 345 -18.44 -9.47 -16.62
C SER A 345 -19.48 -9.96 -17.64
N GLU A 346 -20.77 -9.95 -17.28
CA GLU A 346 -21.92 -10.01 -18.20
C GLU A 346 -22.34 -8.59 -18.59
#